data_AF-A0A955H747-F1
#
_entry.id   AF-A0A955H747-F1
#
_cell.length_a   1.000
_cell.length_b   1.000
_cell.length_c   1.000
_cell.angle_alpha   90.00
_cell.angle_beta   90.00
_cell.angle_gamma   90.00
#
_symmetry.space_group_name_H-M   'P 1'
#
loop_
_entity.id
_entity.type
_entity.pdbx_description
1 polymer ?
#
loop_
_entity_poly.entity_id
_entity_poly.type
_entity_poly.pdbx_seq_one_letter_code
_entity_poly.pdbx_strand_id
1 'polypeptide(L)'
;MNDFVIHACEQVLRFTTVKNWNDLSEERKVQLSFNIGVLALGLGLTKGEGYDSLAGASRGDVTVQEFHKHLRSLTTLHGVQIDEANVAKVF
;
A
#
# COMPACT_ATOMS: atom_id res chain seq x y z
N MET A 1 -6.37 -10.26 13.25
CA MET A 1 -5.94 -10.00 11.85
C MET A 1 -4.82 -10.99 11.54
N ASN A 2 -4.73 -11.53 10.32
CA ASN A 2 -3.63 -12.41 9.93
C ASN A 2 -2.31 -11.61 9.87
N ASP A 3 -1.22 -12.11 10.47
CA ASP A 3 0.11 -11.49 10.45
C ASP A 3 0.57 -11.15 9.03
N PHE A 4 0.20 -11.98 8.06
CA PHE A 4 0.50 -11.77 6.65
C PHE A 4 -0.21 -10.52 6.08
N VAL A 5 -1.44 -10.26 6.51
CA VAL A 5 -2.20 -9.06 6.11
C VAL A 5 -1.63 -7.82 6.77
N ILE A 6 -1.28 -7.89 8.06
CA ILE A 6 -0.60 -6.79 8.77
C ILE A 6 0.71 -6.45 8.05
N HIS A 7 1.52 -7.46 7.73
CA HIS A 7 2.79 -7.25 7.03
C HIS A 7 2.58 -6.63 5.64
N ALA A 8 1.58 -7.08 4.89
CA ALA A 8 1.23 -6.46 3.60
C ALA A 8 0.86 -4.98 3.78
N CYS A 9 0.02 -4.65 4.77
CA CYS A 9 -0.34 -3.27 5.11
C CYS A 9 0.89 -2.40 5.43
N GLU A 10 1.84 -2.93 6.21
CA GLU A 10 3.10 -2.24 6.51
C GLU A 10 3.94 -2.02 5.25
N GLN A 11 4.10 -3.04 4.40
CA GLN A 11 4.92 -2.92 3.19
C GLN A 11 4.33 -1.95 2.17
N VAL A 12 3.01 -1.95 1.97
CA VAL A 12 2.39 -0.98 1.04
C VAL A 12 2.55 0.45 1.54
N LEU A 13 2.42 0.69 2.85
CA LEU A 13 2.64 2.02 3.43
C LEU A 13 4.11 2.42 3.33
N ARG A 14 5.03 1.50 3.61
CA ARG A 14 6.48 1.71 3.49
C ARG A 14 6.85 2.13 2.08
N PHE A 15 6.47 1.38 1.06
CA PHE A 15 6.87 1.66 -0.32
C PHE A 15 6.19 2.92 -0.88
N THR A 16 5.05 3.32 -0.35
CA THR A 16 4.35 4.55 -0.78
C THR A 16 4.80 5.81 -0.03
N THR A 17 5.86 5.73 0.77
CA THR A 17 6.52 6.92 1.35
C THR A 17 7.29 7.75 0.32
N VAL A 18 7.58 7.19 -0.86
CA VAL A 18 8.30 7.89 -1.94
C VAL A 18 7.48 9.04 -2.54
N LYS A 19 8.16 9.99 -3.19
CA LYS A 19 7.50 11.15 -3.79
C LYS A 19 6.82 10.79 -5.11
N ASN A 20 7.51 10.04 -5.96
CA ASN A 20 7.03 9.67 -7.29
C ASN A 20 7.05 8.15 -7.47
N TRP A 21 6.16 7.64 -8.33
CA TRP A 21 6.08 6.21 -8.65
C TRP A 21 7.41 5.64 -9.17
N ASN A 22 8.13 6.43 -9.96
CA ASN A 22 9.41 6.04 -10.56
C ASN A 22 10.59 6.08 -9.59
N ASP A 23 10.40 6.55 -8.35
CA ASP A 23 11.40 6.45 -7.30
C ASP A 23 11.50 5.00 -6.76
N LEU A 24 10.50 4.15 -7.05
CA LEU A 24 10.54 2.71 -6.76
C LEU A 24 11.30 1.95 -7.85
N SER A 25 12.12 0.98 -7.43
CA SER A 25 12.66 -0.03 -8.36
C SER A 25 11.56 -0.91 -8.91
N GLU A 26 11.80 -1.58 -10.05
CA GLU A 26 10.83 -2.51 -10.64
C GLU A 26 10.48 -3.66 -9.67
N GLU A 27 11.45 -4.17 -8.92
CA GLU A 27 11.22 -5.19 -7.89
C GLU A 27 10.27 -4.68 -6.81
N ARG A 28 10.41 -3.41 -6.39
CA ARG A 28 9.52 -2.80 -5.39
C ARG A 28 8.12 -2.54 -5.94
N LYS A 29 7.98 -2.21 -7.23
CA LYS A 29 6.66 -2.10 -7.89
C LYS A 29 5.92 -3.44 -7.93
N VAL A 30 6.64 -4.54 -8.21
CA VAL A 30 6.08 -5.91 -8.16
C VAL A 30 5.65 -6.27 -6.74
N GLN A 31 6.51 -6.05 -5.75
CA GLN A 31 6.18 -6.34 -4.35
C GLN A 31 5.03 -5.48 -3.82
N LEU A 32 4.98 -4.20 -4.19
CA LEU A 32 3.86 -3.31 -3.87
C LEU A 32 2.56 -3.87 -4.44
N SER A 33 2.55 -4.28 -5.70
CA SER A 33 1.36 -4.84 -6.36
C SER A 33 0.88 -6.13 -5.69
N PHE A 34 1.82 -7.02 -5.33
CA PHE A 34 1.52 -8.23 -4.57
C PHE A 34 0.90 -7.91 -3.20
N ASN A 35 1.52 -7.02 -2.43
CA ASN A 35 1.05 -6.66 -1.10
C ASN A 35 -0.31 -5.93 -1.15
N ILE A 36 -0.59 -5.15 -2.19
CA ILE A 36 -1.93 -4.58 -2.42
C ILE A 36 -2.96 -5.69 -2.66
N GLY A 37 -2.62 -6.73 -3.42
CA GLY A 37 -3.50 -7.89 -3.60
C GLY A 37 -3.81 -8.60 -2.27
N VAL A 38 -2.80 -8.81 -1.43
CA VAL A 38 -2.97 -9.41 -0.09
C VAL A 38 -3.82 -8.53 0.82
N LEU A 39 -3.53 -7.22 0.85
CA LEU A 39 -4.30 -6.24 1.62
C LEU A 39 -5.76 -6.22 1.16
N ALA A 40 -6.00 -6.12 -0.16
CA ALA A 40 -7.34 -6.03 -0.71
C ALA A 40 -8.17 -7.27 -0.38
N LEU A 41 -7.59 -8.47 -0.53
CA LEU A 41 -8.27 -9.71 -0.16
C LEU A 41 -8.47 -9.82 1.36
N GLY A 42 -7.45 -9.49 2.15
CA GLY A 42 -7.47 -9.61 3.61
C GLY A 42 -8.42 -8.64 4.30
N LEU A 43 -8.61 -7.45 3.74
CA LEU A 43 -9.54 -6.43 4.24
C LEU A 43 -10.91 -6.47 3.54
N GLY A 44 -11.10 -7.35 2.55
CA GLY A 44 -12.36 -7.45 1.80
C GLY A 44 -12.66 -6.20 0.96
N LEU A 45 -11.63 -5.56 0.42
CA LEU A 45 -11.77 -4.34 -0.36
C LEU A 45 -12.40 -4.61 -1.73
N THR A 46 -13.11 -3.60 -2.22
CA THR A 46 -13.52 -3.56 -3.62
C THR A 46 -12.33 -3.36 -4.55
N LYS A 47 -12.51 -3.67 -5.84
CA LYS A 47 -11.52 -3.40 -6.88
C LYS A 47 -11.09 -1.92 -6.91
N GLY A 48 -12.06 -1.01 -6.71
CA GLY A 48 -11.85 0.43 -6.70
C GLY A 48 -10.90 0.88 -5.58
N GLU A 49 -11.13 0.38 -4.38
CA GLU A 49 -10.32 0.71 -3.21
C GLU A 49 -8.90 0.14 -3.30
N GLY A 50 -8.72 -1.04 -3.89
CA GLY A 50 -7.42 -1.72 -4.00
C GLY A 50 -6.69 -1.49 -5.33
N TYR A 51 -7.16 -2.14 -6.40
CA TYR A 51 -6.41 -2.22 -7.66
C TYR A 51 -6.52 -0.97 -8.53
N ASP A 52 -7.71 -0.36 -8.61
CA ASP A 52 -7.88 0.81 -9.47
C ASP A 52 -7.14 2.03 -8.89
N SER A 53 -7.07 2.16 -7.56
CA SER A 53 -6.27 3.17 -6.87
C SER A 53 -4.76 2.99 -7.10
N LEU A 54 -4.25 1.74 -7.03
CA LEU A 54 -2.88 1.41 -7.42
C LEU A 54 -2.59 1.77 -8.89
N ALA A 55 -3.50 1.41 -9.79
CA ALA A 55 -3.35 1.70 -11.21
C ALA A 55 -3.38 3.21 -11.51
N GLY A 56 -4.16 3.98 -10.75
CA GLY A 56 -4.13 5.44 -10.81
C GLY A 56 -2.78 6.00 -10.38
N ALA A 57 -2.20 5.48 -9.29
CA ALA A 57 -0.88 5.90 -8.82
C ALA A 57 0.24 5.56 -9.82
N SER A 58 0.16 4.39 -10.49
CA SER A 58 1.16 3.97 -11.46
C SER A 58 1.11 4.74 -12.79
N ARG A 59 -0.07 5.22 -13.19
CA ARG A 59 -0.26 6.08 -14.37
C ARG A 59 -0.02 7.56 -14.08
N GLY A 60 0.00 7.96 -12.81
CA GLY A 60 0.09 9.35 -12.39
C GLY A 60 -1.25 10.10 -12.37
N ASP A 61 -2.38 9.36 -12.40
CA ASP A 61 -3.73 9.94 -12.24
C ASP A 61 -3.93 10.48 -10.81
N VAL A 62 -3.26 9.85 -9.84
CA VAL A 62 -3.15 10.32 -8.44
C VAL A 62 -1.69 10.28 -8.02
N THR A 63 -1.31 11.15 -7.08
CA THR A 63 0.05 11.13 -6.53
C THR A 63 0.26 9.91 -5.62
N VAL A 64 1.51 9.45 -5.51
CA VAL A 64 1.86 8.35 -4.58
C VAL A 64 1.50 8.70 -3.13
N GLN A 65 1.58 9.99 -2.77
CA GLN A 65 1.21 10.47 -1.44
C GLN A 65 -0.30 10.46 -1.18
N GLU A 66 -1.12 10.76 -2.19
CA GLU A 66 -2.58 10.57 -2.08
C GLU A 66 -2.93 9.09 -1.96
N PHE A 67 -2.27 8.24 -2.74
CA PHE A 67 -2.42 6.80 -2.63
C PHE A 67 -1.98 6.28 -1.25
N HIS A 68 -0.86 6.77 -0.70
CA HIS A 68 -0.40 6.45 0.65
C HIS A 68 -1.45 6.80 1.71
N LYS A 69 -2.01 8.01 1.63
CA LYS A 69 -3.08 8.46 2.56
C LYS A 69 -4.33 7.60 2.46
N HIS A 70 -4.70 7.19 1.24
CA HIS A 70 -5.80 6.26 1.01
C HIS A 70 -5.55 4.89 1.64
N LEU A 71 -4.35 4.32 1.48
CA LEU A 71 -4.00 3.06 2.15
C LEU A 71 -3.99 3.19 3.68
N ARG A 72 -3.54 4.34 4.20
CA ARG A 72 -3.55 4.63 5.64
C ARG A 72 -4.97 4.75 6.19
N SER A 73 -5.90 5.35 5.45
CA SER A 73 -7.30 5.43 5.87
C SER A 73 -7.95 4.06 5.85
N LEU A 74 -7.69 3.23 4.83
CA LEU A 74 -8.20 1.86 4.75
C LEU A 74 -7.72 0.99 5.91
N THR A 75 -6.42 1.03 6.21
CA THR A 75 -5.83 0.26 7.32
C THR A 75 -6.38 0.69 8.68
N THR A 76 -6.57 2.00 8.89
CA THR A 76 -7.19 2.56 10.10
C THR A 76 -8.66 2.13 10.22
N LEU A 77 -9.43 2.25 9.14
CA LEU A 77 -10.85 1.88 9.11
C LEU A 77 -11.07 0.41 9.49
N HIS A 78 -10.17 -0.48 9.06
CA HIS A 78 -10.25 -1.91 9.35
C HIS A 78 -9.56 -2.30 10.66
N GLY A 79 -9.08 -1.33 11.45
CA GLY A 79 -8.44 -1.59 12.74
C GLY A 79 -7.13 -2.39 12.64
N VAL A 80 -6.40 -2.27 11.51
CA VAL A 80 -5.08 -2.88 11.36
C VAL A 80 -4.10 -2.14 12.25
N GLN A 81 -3.51 -2.83 13.21
CA GLN A 81 -2.42 -2.29 14.03
C GLN A 81 -1.12 -2.37 13.23
N ILE A 82 -0.58 -1.22 12.87
CA ILE A 82 0.63 -1.10 12.05
C ILE A 82 1.78 -0.66 12.94
N ASP A 83 2.94 -1.31 12.78
CA ASP A 83 4.17 -0.84 13.40
C ASP A 83 4.81 0.26 12.52
N GLU A 84 4.78 1.49 13.00
CA GLU A 84 5.38 2.64 12.31
C GLU A 84 6.90 2.48 12.13
N ALA A 85 7.57 1.71 13.00
CA ALA A 85 8.98 1.41 12.82
C ALA A 85 9.21 0.53 11.58
N ASN A 86 8.27 -0.36 11.24
CA ASN A 86 8.33 -1.14 10.00
C ASN A 86 8.08 -0.28 8.76
N VAL A 87 7.15 0.67 8.85
CA VAL A 87 6.85 1.61 7.76
C VAL A 87 8.03 2.54 7.46
N ALA A 88 8.78 2.97 8.49
CA ALA A 88 9.91 3.88 8.35
C ALA A 88 11.23 3.23 7.89
N LYS A 89 11.32 1.89 7.80
CA LYS A 89 12.55 1.20 7.38
C LYS A 89 12.93 1.54 5.94
N VAL A 90 14.20 1.86 5.69
CA VAL A 90 14.76 2.05 4.33
C VAL A 90 14.63 0.77 3.51
N PHE A 91 14.30 0.87 2.22
CA PHE A 91 14.04 -0.27 1.32
C PHE A 91 14.65 -0.11 -0.07
#